data_AF-A0A8H6AQW9-F1
#
_entry.id   AF-A0A8H6AQW9-F1
#
_cell.length_a   1.000
_cell.length_b   1.000
_cell.length_c   1.000
_cell.angle_alpha   90.00
_cell.angle_beta   90.00
_cell.angle_gamma   90.00
#
_symmetry.space_group_name_H-M   'P 1'
#
loop_
_entity.id
_entity.type
_entity.pdbx_description
1 polymer ?
#
loop_
_entity_poly.entity_id
_entity_poly.type
_entity_poly.pdbx_seq_one_letter_code
_entity_poly.pdbx_strand_id
1 'polypeptide(L)'
;MGTGNAGGDRDEIENMVTAALHMLCSDLLIELEKPLLVSSSSSFSSTSVSLEDTKGGVNCTQVKTDFDDLLRETTWFLYQVQERQMVWRWARGSAVQEGVVWLQGLWASRRSNSQDRSFIEQQLELYKSTECFEKVNDEVLRKDIEIVEYLNDLIEMFP
;
A
#
# COMPACT_ATOMS: atom_id res chain seq x y z
N MET A 1 -20.56 -37.22 -19.99
CA MET A 1 -21.24 -35.92 -19.84
C MET A 1 -20.43 -35.12 -18.84
N GLY A 2 -19.61 -34.19 -19.30
CA GLY A 2 -18.81 -33.32 -18.44
C GLY A 2 -19.27 -31.88 -18.65
N THR A 3 -20.17 -31.40 -17.81
CA THR A 3 -20.59 -30.00 -17.80
C THR A 3 -19.62 -29.23 -16.92
N GLY A 4 -18.81 -28.40 -17.55
CA GLY A 4 -17.81 -27.57 -16.88
C GLY A 4 -18.44 -26.50 -16.00
N ASN A 5 -18.00 -26.45 -14.75
CA ASN A 5 -18.27 -25.39 -13.78
C ASN A 5 -17.24 -24.25 -13.82
N ALA A 6 -16.37 -24.22 -14.85
CA ALA A 6 -15.22 -23.33 -14.91
C ALA A 6 -15.56 -21.82 -14.93
N GLY A 7 -16.82 -21.45 -15.23
CA GLY A 7 -17.28 -20.07 -15.16
C GLY A 7 -17.58 -19.61 -13.73
N GLY A 8 -18.21 -20.46 -12.91
CA GLY A 8 -18.59 -20.10 -11.53
C GLY A 8 -17.37 -19.85 -10.65
N ASP A 9 -16.38 -20.74 -10.72
CA ASP A 9 -15.16 -20.62 -9.92
C ASP A 9 -14.34 -19.37 -10.31
N ARG A 10 -14.34 -19.01 -11.60
CA ARG A 10 -13.64 -17.81 -12.10
C ARG A 10 -14.27 -16.54 -11.53
N ASP A 11 -15.59 -16.44 -11.61
CA ASP A 11 -16.33 -15.26 -11.17
C ASP A 11 -16.26 -15.13 -9.64
N GLU A 12 -16.32 -16.24 -8.89
CA GLU A 12 -16.15 -16.24 -7.44
C GLU A 12 -14.75 -15.74 -7.00
N ILE A 13 -13.69 -16.22 -7.66
CA ILE A 13 -12.32 -15.79 -7.37
C ILE A 13 -12.12 -14.32 -7.78
N GLU A 14 -12.64 -13.91 -8.94
CA GLU A 14 -12.62 -12.51 -9.39
C GLU A 14 -13.28 -11.59 -8.35
N ASN A 15 -14.47 -11.96 -7.86
CA ASN A 15 -15.19 -11.21 -6.85
C ASN A 15 -14.43 -11.13 -5.52
N MET A 16 -13.81 -12.23 -5.09
CA MET A 16 -13.00 -12.25 -3.86
C MET A 16 -11.78 -11.33 -3.96
N VAL A 17 -11.04 -11.40 -5.07
CA VAL A 17 -9.86 -10.53 -5.28
C VAL A 17 -10.28 -9.08 -5.40
N THR A 18 -11.36 -8.80 -6.12
CA THR A 18 -11.94 -7.46 -6.25
C THR A 18 -12.34 -6.90 -4.88
N ALA A 19 -13.01 -7.69 -4.04
CA ALA A 19 -13.39 -7.26 -2.70
C ALA A 19 -12.17 -6.95 -1.83
N ALA A 20 -11.11 -7.76 -1.91
CA ALA A 20 -9.87 -7.51 -1.18
C ALA A 20 -9.17 -6.22 -1.64
N LEU A 21 -9.07 -5.99 -2.95
CA LEU A 21 -8.55 -4.75 -3.52
C LEU A 21 -9.37 -3.54 -3.08
N HIS A 22 -10.69 -3.65 -3.12
CA HIS A 22 -11.59 -2.57 -2.73
C HIS A 22 -11.46 -2.24 -1.24
N MET A 23 -11.36 -3.24 -0.36
CA MET A 23 -11.13 -3.01 1.07
C MET A 23 -9.80 -2.26 1.30
N LEU A 24 -8.71 -2.74 0.71
CA LEU A 24 -7.40 -2.09 0.82
C LEU A 24 -7.43 -0.64 0.31
N CYS A 25 -8.02 -0.41 -0.87
CA CYS A 25 -8.12 0.94 -1.43
C CYS A 25 -8.98 1.87 -0.57
N SER A 26 -10.07 1.34 0.00
CA SER A 26 -10.96 2.11 0.88
C SER A 26 -10.24 2.50 2.17
N ASP A 27 -9.54 1.56 2.80
CA ASP A 27 -8.76 1.83 4.02
C ASP A 27 -7.65 2.85 3.74
N LEU A 28 -6.95 2.71 2.62
CA LEU A 28 -5.91 3.65 2.19
C LEU A 28 -6.48 5.06 1.94
N LEU A 29 -7.64 5.15 1.28
CA LEU A 29 -8.32 6.41 1.04
C LEU A 29 -8.75 7.07 2.36
N ILE A 30 -9.29 6.30 3.31
CA ILE A 30 -9.66 6.79 4.63
C ILE A 30 -8.43 7.38 5.35
N GLU A 31 -7.29 6.69 5.32
CA GLU A 31 -6.04 7.21 5.89
C GLU A 31 -5.57 8.49 5.19
N LEU A 32 -5.67 8.54 3.86
CA LEU A 32 -5.32 9.72 3.06
C LEU A 32 -6.21 10.93 3.34
N GLU A 33 -7.47 10.71 3.72
CA GLU A 33 -8.41 11.78 4.06
C GLU A 33 -8.23 12.33 5.48
N LYS A 34 -7.43 11.67 6.33
CA LYS A 34 -7.16 12.18 7.69
C LYS A 34 -6.38 13.49 7.62
N PRO A 35 -6.80 14.53 8.36
CA PRO A 35 -6.01 15.74 8.50
C PRO A 35 -4.64 15.40 9.08
N LEU A 36 -3.56 15.94 8.50
CA LEU A 36 -2.25 15.88 9.11
C LEU A 36 -2.25 16.71 10.38
N LEU A 37 -2.66 16.10 11.49
CA LEU A 37 -2.42 16.63 12.80
C LEU A 37 -0.91 16.54 13.01
N VAL A 38 -0.22 17.64 12.70
CA VAL A 38 1.15 17.90 13.17
C VAL A 38 1.09 17.76 14.68
N SER A 39 1.37 16.57 15.19
CA SER A 39 1.30 16.28 16.61
C SER A 39 2.50 16.98 17.23
N SER A 40 2.25 18.22 17.64
CA SER A 40 3.11 18.94 18.56
C SER A 40 3.09 18.15 19.86
N SER A 41 4.18 17.42 20.11
CA SER A 41 4.59 16.87 21.41
C SER A 41 3.52 16.13 22.23
N SER A 42 3.50 14.80 22.15
CA SER A 42 2.88 13.95 23.16
C SER A 42 3.95 13.07 23.82
N SER A 43 4.35 13.49 25.03
CA SER A 43 5.20 12.72 25.94
C SER A 43 4.53 11.40 26.30
N PHE A 44 5.13 10.27 25.92
CA PHE A 44 4.71 8.95 26.38
C PHE A 44 5.70 8.40 27.42
N SER A 45 5.11 7.88 28.50
CA SER A 45 5.82 7.28 29.64
C SER A 45 6.68 6.10 29.24
N SER A 46 7.88 6.11 29.81
CA SER A 46 9.01 5.21 29.62
C SER A 46 8.72 3.76 30.02
N THR A 47 8.87 2.85 29.05
CA THR A 47 9.24 1.45 29.26
C THR A 47 10.59 1.21 28.60
N SER A 48 11.51 0.60 29.32
CA SER A 48 12.93 0.45 29.00
C SER A 48 13.18 -0.23 27.65
N VAL A 49 13.51 0.57 26.63
CA VAL A 49 14.13 0.14 25.37
C VAL A 49 15.49 0.84 25.28
N SER A 50 16.49 0.15 24.70
CA SER A 50 17.88 0.57 24.63
C SER A 50 18.03 2.06 24.26
N LEU A 51 18.77 2.81 25.07
CA LEU A 51 18.89 4.28 25.04
C LEU A 51 19.54 4.86 23.76
N GLU A 52 19.95 4.02 22.81
CA GLU A 52 20.60 4.45 21.56
C GLU A 52 19.61 4.62 20.39
N ASP A 53 18.39 4.08 20.47
CA ASP A 53 17.43 4.03 19.34
C ASP A 53 16.27 5.05 19.41
N THR A 54 16.23 5.88 20.47
CA THR A 54 15.11 6.78 20.72
C THR A 54 15.46 8.21 20.34
N LYS A 55 15.04 8.67 19.15
CA LYS A 55 15.21 10.07 18.73
C LYS A 55 13.93 10.84 19.07
N GLY A 56 14.00 11.79 20.00
CA GLY A 56 12.84 12.62 20.39
C GLY A 56 11.68 11.87 21.07
N GLY A 57 11.90 10.67 21.61
CA GLY A 57 10.84 9.83 22.18
C GLY A 57 10.20 8.83 21.21
N VAL A 58 10.66 8.80 19.95
CA VAL A 58 10.21 7.85 18.92
C VAL A 58 11.18 6.68 18.84
N ASN A 59 10.64 5.45 18.84
CA ASN A 59 11.44 4.23 18.63
C ASN A 59 11.70 4.04 17.13
N CYS A 60 12.90 4.42 16.68
CA CYS A 60 13.22 4.40 15.26
C CYS A 60 13.32 3.00 14.67
N THR A 61 13.73 2.02 15.46
CA THR A 61 13.76 0.61 15.04
C THR A 61 12.35 0.11 14.74
N GLN A 62 11.38 0.44 15.58
CA GLN A 62 9.98 0.08 15.33
C GLN A 62 9.43 0.79 14.08
N VAL A 63 9.64 2.10 13.95
CA VAL A 63 9.15 2.88 12.80
C VAL A 63 9.67 2.33 11.47
N LYS A 64 10.95 1.98 11.39
CA LYS A 64 11.54 1.37 10.19
C LYS A 64 10.99 -0.03 9.93
N THR A 65 10.82 -0.82 10.98
CA THR A 65 10.26 -2.17 10.88
C THR A 65 8.83 -2.13 10.36
N ASP A 66 7.98 -1.24 10.90
CA ASP A 66 6.59 -1.09 10.46
C ASP A 66 6.50 -0.65 8.99
N PHE A 67 7.39 0.25 8.57
CA PHE A 67 7.47 0.68 7.17
C PHE A 67 7.87 -0.49 6.24
N ASP A 68 8.92 -1.23 6.59
CA ASP A 68 9.39 -2.36 5.79
C ASP A 68 8.36 -3.51 5.75
N ASP A 69 7.67 -3.74 6.87
CA ASP A 69 6.59 -4.72 6.96
C ASP A 69 5.42 -4.34 6.05
N LEU A 70 4.96 -3.08 6.09
CA LEU A 70 3.90 -2.59 5.21
C LEU A 70 4.23 -2.81 3.73
N LEU A 71 5.44 -2.44 3.31
CA LEU A 71 5.88 -2.61 1.92
C LEU A 71 5.97 -4.09 1.53
N ARG A 72 6.49 -4.93 2.42
CA ARG A 72 6.57 -6.38 2.18
C ARG A 72 5.20 -7.00 2.03
N GLU A 73 4.27 -6.72 2.95
CA GLU A 73 2.91 -7.28 2.90
C GLU A 73 2.15 -6.76 1.67
N THR A 74 2.34 -5.49 1.29
CA THR A 74 1.77 -4.93 0.05
C THR A 74 2.32 -5.66 -1.18
N THR A 75 3.65 -5.82 -1.27
CA THR A 75 4.29 -6.56 -2.38
C THR A 75 3.80 -7.99 -2.46
N TRP A 76 3.68 -8.67 -1.32
CA TRP A 76 3.17 -10.04 -1.27
C TRP A 76 1.72 -10.14 -1.74
N PHE A 77 0.86 -9.20 -1.33
CA PHE A 77 -0.50 -9.12 -1.82
C PHE A 77 -0.56 -8.94 -3.34
N LEU A 78 0.23 -8.01 -3.89
CA LEU A 78 0.30 -7.79 -5.34
C LEU A 78 0.79 -9.03 -6.09
N TYR A 79 1.78 -9.73 -5.53
CA TYR A 79 2.23 -11.02 -6.06
C TYR A 79 1.11 -12.06 -6.10
N GLN A 80 0.29 -12.13 -5.06
CA GLN A 80 -0.87 -13.03 -5.03
C GLN A 80 -1.93 -12.67 -6.08
N VAL A 81 -2.10 -11.38 -6.39
CA VAL A 81 -2.97 -10.91 -7.48
C VAL A 81 -2.35 -11.28 -8.85
N GLN A 82 -1.05 -11.07 -9.03
CA GLN A 82 -0.32 -11.42 -10.24
C GLN A 82 -0.44 -12.91 -10.58
N GLU A 83 -0.18 -13.79 -9.62
CA GLU A 83 -0.27 -15.24 -9.81
C GLU A 83 -1.68 -15.66 -10.27
N ARG A 84 -2.72 -15.04 -9.70
CA ARG A 84 -4.10 -15.29 -10.12
C ARG A 84 -4.37 -14.72 -11.51
N GLN A 85 -3.86 -13.54 -11.84
CA GLN A 85 -3.99 -12.97 -13.17
C GLN A 85 -3.35 -13.87 -14.24
N MET A 86 -2.20 -14.49 -13.95
CA MET A 86 -1.54 -15.43 -14.86
C MET A 86 -2.38 -16.69 -15.13
N VAL A 87 -3.11 -17.16 -14.12
CA VAL A 87 -3.97 -18.34 -14.19
C VAL A 87 -5.31 -18.04 -14.87
N TRP A 88 -6.00 -16.99 -14.40
CA TRP A 88 -7.39 -16.69 -14.78
C TRP A 88 -7.52 -15.72 -15.96
N ARG A 89 -6.45 -14.99 -16.28
CA ARG A 89 -6.35 -14.08 -17.43
C ARG A 89 -7.57 -13.17 -17.53
N TRP A 90 -7.85 -12.43 -16.47
CA TRP A 90 -8.90 -11.42 -16.48
C TRP A 90 -8.58 -10.36 -17.54
N ALA A 91 -9.60 -9.93 -18.27
CA ALA A 91 -9.45 -9.00 -19.37
C ALA A 91 -9.25 -7.56 -18.87
N ARG A 92 -8.81 -6.67 -19.76
CA ARG A 92 -8.88 -5.23 -19.52
C ARG A 92 -10.32 -4.80 -19.22
N GLY A 93 -10.49 -3.92 -18.24
CA GLY A 93 -11.79 -3.49 -17.71
C GLY A 93 -12.45 -4.48 -16.76
N SER A 94 -11.75 -5.56 -16.35
CA SER A 94 -12.20 -6.40 -15.24
C SER A 94 -12.18 -5.65 -13.93
N ALA A 95 -13.01 -6.06 -12.98
CA ALA A 95 -13.09 -5.43 -11.68
C ALA A 95 -11.76 -5.55 -10.89
N VAL A 96 -11.00 -6.63 -11.14
CA VAL A 96 -9.65 -6.79 -10.61
C VAL A 96 -8.71 -5.72 -11.17
N GLN A 97 -8.70 -5.51 -12.50
CA GLN A 97 -7.84 -4.48 -13.09
C GLN A 97 -8.21 -3.09 -12.56
N GLU A 98 -9.50 -2.78 -12.48
CA GLU A 98 -9.98 -1.51 -11.93
C GLU A 98 -9.52 -1.30 -10.48
N GLY A 99 -9.56 -2.35 -9.65
CA GLY A 99 -9.04 -2.31 -8.28
C GLY A 99 -7.53 -2.07 -8.22
N VAL A 100 -6.73 -2.70 -9.09
CA VAL A 100 -5.28 -2.46 -9.15
C VAL A 100 -4.96 -1.04 -9.63
N VAL A 101 -5.68 -0.55 -10.65
CA VAL A 101 -5.56 0.84 -11.14
C VAL A 101 -5.93 1.84 -10.04
N TRP A 102 -6.97 1.55 -9.25
CA TRP A 102 -7.35 2.40 -8.15
C TRP A 102 -6.28 2.43 -7.06
N LEU A 103 -5.72 1.28 -6.68
CA LEU A 103 -4.62 1.21 -5.73
C LEU A 103 -3.40 2.01 -6.21
N GLN A 104 -3.01 1.84 -7.48
CA GLN A 104 -1.94 2.63 -8.10
C GLN A 104 -2.22 4.13 -8.05
N GLY A 105 -3.46 4.52 -8.34
CA GLY A 105 -3.90 5.90 -8.26
C GLY A 105 -3.80 6.47 -6.85
N LEU A 106 -4.21 5.74 -5.82
CA LEU A 106 -4.08 6.19 -4.43
C LEU A 106 -2.62 6.24 -3.97
N TRP A 107 -1.81 5.27 -4.41
CA TRP A 107 -0.41 5.18 -4.02
C TRP A 107 0.41 6.35 -4.56
N ALA A 108 0.28 6.65 -5.86
CA ALA A 108 1.16 7.56 -6.58
C ALA A 108 0.52 8.90 -6.99
N SER A 109 -0.82 8.99 -7.04
CA SER A 109 -1.51 10.17 -7.57
C SER A 109 -2.26 10.94 -6.48
N ARG A 110 -2.23 12.26 -6.62
CA ARG A 110 -2.99 13.21 -5.79
C ARG A 110 -4.47 13.30 -6.17
N ARG A 111 -4.82 12.88 -7.39
CA ARG A 111 -6.14 13.10 -8.00
C ARG A 111 -7.26 12.26 -7.38
N SER A 112 -6.90 11.25 -6.62
CA SER A 112 -7.82 10.22 -6.15
C SER A 112 -8.38 10.49 -4.75
N ASN A 113 -8.04 11.62 -4.12
CA ASN A 113 -8.55 11.99 -2.80
C ASN A 113 -8.69 13.51 -2.62
N SER A 114 -9.44 13.90 -1.59
CA SER A 114 -9.77 15.30 -1.29
C SER A 114 -8.62 16.12 -0.69
N GLN A 115 -7.54 15.47 -0.26
CA GLN A 115 -6.38 16.14 0.34
C GLN A 115 -5.30 16.51 -0.69
N ASP A 116 -5.50 16.19 -1.98
CA ASP A 116 -4.54 16.41 -3.08
C ASP A 116 -3.14 15.87 -2.74
N ARG A 117 -3.08 14.65 -2.17
CA ARG A 117 -1.82 13.99 -1.76
C ARG A 117 -1.82 12.52 -2.14
N SER A 118 -0.69 11.98 -2.57
CA SER A 118 -0.56 10.53 -2.72
C SER A 118 -0.15 9.85 -1.40
N PHE A 119 -0.29 8.52 -1.32
CA PHE A 119 0.21 7.76 -0.16
C PHE A 119 1.69 7.96 0.08
N ILE A 120 2.49 7.99 -0.99
CA ILE A 120 3.93 8.30 -0.90
C ILE A 120 4.15 9.66 -0.22
N GLU A 121 3.39 10.68 -0.62
CA GLU A 121 3.54 12.02 -0.04
C GLU A 121 3.13 12.07 1.43
N GLN A 122 2.12 11.31 1.80
CA GLN A 122 1.71 11.16 3.20
C GLN A 122 2.79 10.46 4.03
N GLN A 123 3.36 9.37 3.54
CA GLN A 123 4.45 8.65 4.21
C GLN A 123 5.71 9.48 4.33
N LEU A 124 6.10 10.20 3.26
CA LEU A 124 7.25 11.11 3.32
C LEU A 124 7.07 12.19 4.38
N GLU A 125 5.88 12.78 4.49
CA GLU A 125 5.60 13.79 5.52
C GLU A 125 5.60 13.17 6.93
N LEU A 126 4.97 12.01 7.10
CA LEU A 126 4.93 11.27 8.35
C LEU A 126 6.36 10.95 8.85
N TYR A 127 7.19 10.36 8.01
CA TYR A 127 8.53 9.92 8.39
C TYR A 127 9.57 11.03 8.44
N LYS A 128 9.37 12.15 7.73
CA LYS A 128 10.19 13.36 7.95
C LYS A 128 10.08 13.84 9.40
N SER A 129 8.89 13.78 9.98
CA SER A 129 8.67 14.26 11.35
C SER A 129 9.31 13.38 12.44
N THR A 130 9.59 12.12 12.15
CA THR A 130 10.21 11.19 13.11
C THR A 130 11.72 11.32 13.17
N GLU A 131 12.34 11.88 12.12
CA GLU A 131 13.79 11.94 11.92
C GLU A 131 14.52 10.58 12.03
N CYS A 132 13.79 9.47 11.91
CA CYS A 132 14.33 8.11 12.05
C CYS A 132 15.07 7.64 10.79
N PHE A 133 14.76 8.20 9.64
CA PHE A 133 15.45 7.93 8.38
C PHE A 133 16.50 9.02 8.14
N GLU A 134 17.74 8.61 7.86
CA GLU A 134 18.82 9.57 7.58
C GLU A 134 18.55 10.33 6.29
N LYS A 135 17.99 9.61 5.29
CA LYS A 135 17.58 10.18 4.01
C LYS A 135 16.21 9.64 3.61
N VAL A 136 15.16 10.27 4.13
CA VAL A 136 13.76 9.93 3.83
C VAL A 136 13.51 9.79 2.32
N ASN A 137 14.06 10.69 1.49
CA ASN A 137 13.89 10.63 0.03
C ASN A 137 14.66 9.47 -0.64
N ASP A 138 15.75 8.97 -0.05
CA ASP A 138 16.52 7.87 -0.65
C ASP A 138 15.98 6.50 -0.19
N GLU A 139 15.41 6.44 1.02
CA GLU A 139 14.95 5.19 1.64
C GLU A 139 13.45 4.95 1.46
N VAL A 140 12.61 5.95 1.78
CA VAL A 140 11.14 5.81 1.74
C VAL A 140 10.65 5.91 0.30
N LEU A 141 10.91 7.05 -0.35
CA LEU A 141 10.44 7.30 -1.71
C LEU A 141 10.92 6.24 -2.70
N ARG A 142 12.16 5.77 -2.58
CA ARG A 142 12.70 4.73 -3.47
C ARG A 142 11.90 3.43 -3.37
N LYS A 143 11.69 2.93 -2.15
CA LYS A 143 10.96 1.67 -1.94
C LYS A 143 9.50 1.80 -2.35
N ASP A 144 8.90 2.96 -2.15
CA ASP A 144 7.56 3.25 -2.63
C ASP A 144 7.46 3.28 -4.17
N ILE A 145 8.47 3.81 -4.86
CA ILE A 145 8.52 3.77 -6.33
C ILE A 145 8.57 2.32 -6.83
N GLU A 146 9.27 1.42 -6.13
CA GLU A 146 9.30 -0.01 -6.50
C GLU A 146 7.89 -0.65 -6.44
N ILE A 147 7.04 -0.26 -5.49
CA ILE A 147 5.62 -0.69 -5.45
C ILE A 147 4.84 -0.13 -6.64
N VAL A 148 5.07 1.14 -7.01
CA VAL A 148 4.40 1.77 -8.15
C VAL A 148 4.80 1.11 -9.47
N GLU A 149 6.09 0.77 -9.64
CA GLU A 149 6.59 0.02 -10.79
C GLU A 149 5.91 -1.35 -10.87
N TYR A 150 5.84 -2.08 -9.76
CA TYR A 150 5.11 -3.36 -9.71
C TYR A 150 3.65 -3.18 -10.14
N LEU A 151 2.94 -2.20 -9.59
CA LEU A 151 1.54 -1.95 -9.91
C LEU A 151 1.34 -1.67 -11.40
N ASN A 152 2.21 -0.86 -12.01
CA ASN A 152 2.16 -0.56 -13.44
C ASN A 152 2.37 -1.84 -14.27
N ASP A 153 3.39 -2.64 -13.96
CA ASP A 153 3.66 -3.91 -14.64
C ASP A 153 2.45 -4.84 -14.54
N LEU A 154 1.85 -4.96 -13.35
CA LEU A 154 0.68 -5.79 -13.12
C LEU A 154 -0.53 -5.32 -13.94
N ILE A 155 -0.77 -3.99 -14.04
CA ILE A 155 -1.86 -3.41 -14.85
C ILE A 155 -1.67 -3.75 -16.33
N GLU A 156 -0.43 -3.77 -16.83
CA GLU A 156 -0.11 -4.07 -18.21
C GLU A 156 -0.30 -5.55 -18.58
N MET A 157 -0.26 -6.46 -17.59
CA MET A 157 -0.48 -7.90 -17.79
C MET A 157 -1.92 -8.28 -18.17
N PHE A 158 -2.88 -7.35 -18.08
CA PHE A 158 -4.27 -7.62 -18.46
C PHE A 158 -4.43 -7.56 -20.00
N PRO A 159 -4.83 -8.66 -20.66
CA PRO A 159 -5.02 -8.74 -22.11
C PRO A 159 -6.25 -7.97 -22.62
#